data_AF-A0A932MMW2-F1
#
_entry.id   AF-A0A932MMW2-F1
#
_cell.length_a   1.000
_cell.length_b   1.000
_cell.length_c   1.000
_cell.angle_alpha   90.00
_cell.angle_beta   90.00
_cell.angle_gamma   90.00
#
_symmetry.space_group_name_H-M   'P 1'
#
loop_
_entity.id
_entity.type
_entity.pdbx_description
1 polymer ?
#
loop_
_entity_poly.entity_id
_entity_poly.type
_entity_poly.pdbx_seq_one_letter_code
_entity_poly.pdbx_strand_id
1 'polypeptide(L)'
;MLVGSANNAANLLARTSGMSYTAFIDAMDAKARRLGLKKTSFVDPSGLSDGNVTTPNEFAKVLAAASHYPEIVHAFDIPSYAFSTVNWNIPHTIRSTNKLRIAEKTLISKTGFIYESLYNLGTVSRDSDQNKLVVVTFGNATSNGRFDDTARLIEWTWDHYRWE
;
A
#
# COMPACT_ATOMS: atom_id res chain seq x y z
N MET A 1 5.62 -7.98 -5.22
CA MET A 1 5.12 -7.48 -3.91
C MET A 1 3.91 -6.58 -4.09
N LEU A 2 4.05 -5.43 -4.76
CA LEU A 2 3.03 -4.36 -4.79
C LEU A 2 1.75 -4.70 -5.58
N VAL A 3 1.85 -5.45 -6.68
CA VAL A 3 0.69 -5.85 -7.51
C VAL A 3 -0.34 -6.65 -6.70
N GLY A 4 0.05 -7.82 -6.20
CA GLY A 4 -0.88 -8.77 -5.56
C GLY A 4 -0.85 -8.80 -4.04
N SER A 5 -0.15 -7.88 -3.37
CA SER A 5 0.12 -7.98 -1.91
C SER A 5 0.83 -9.29 -1.51
N ALA A 6 1.84 -9.68 -2.28
CA ALA A 6 2.51 -10.97 -2.10
C ALA A 6 3.50 -10.94 -0.92
N ASN A 7 3.13 -11.54 0.21
CA ASN A 7 3.94 -11.55 1.46
C ASN A 7 5.28 -12.27 1.30
N ASN A 8 5.32 -13.34 0.49
CA ASN A 8 6.55 -14.03 0.14
C ASN A 8 7.54 -13.09 -0.59
N ALA A 9 7.04 -12.20 -1.45
CA ALA A 9 7.88 -11.23 -2.15
C ALA A 9 8.43 -10.14 -1.21
N ALA A 10 7.69 -9.74 -0.18
CA ALA A 10 8.19 -8.82 0.85
C ALA A 10 9.32 -9.46 1.67
N ASN A 11 9.13 -10.72 2.08
CA ASN A 11 10.17 -11.49 2.77
C ASN A 11 11.39 -11.77 1.87
N LEU A 12 11.17 -12.02 0.58
CA LEU A 12 12.26 -12.18 -0.38
C LEU A 12 13.07 -10.89 -0.52
N LEU A 13 12.40 -9.73 -0.62
CA LEU A 13 13.08 -8.43 -0.66
C LEU A 13 13.96 -8.21 0.56
N ALA A 14 13.49 -8.56 1.75
CA ALA A 14 14.30 -8.50 2.97
C ALA A 14 15.53 -9.42 2.87
N ARG A 15 15.36 -10.66 2.39
CA ARG A 15 16.46 -11.63 2.23
C ARG A 15 17.48 -11.24 1.16
N THR A 16 17.05 -10.62 0.06
CA THR A 16 17.93 -10.24 -1.05
C THR A 16 18.49 -8.83 -0.93
N SER A 17 18.18 -8.12 0.17
CA SER A 17 18.66 -6.76 0.41
C SER A 17 20.16 -6.66 0.73
N GLY A 18 20.81 -7.78 1.06
CA GLY A 18 22.17 -7.81 1.59
C GLY A 18 22.24 -7.50 3.10
N MET A 19 21.12 -7.21 3.75
CA MET A 19 21.02 -7.00 5.20
C MET A 19 20.62 -8.30 5.91
N SER A 20 20.92 -8.39 7.21
CA SER A 20 20.25 -9.37 8.06
C SER A 20 18.76 -9.02 8.18
N TYR A 21 17.93 -10.01 8.49
CA TYR A 21 16.48 -9.79 8.62
C TYR A 21 16.16 -8.71 9.68
N THR A 22 16.82 -8.75 10.84
CA THR A 22 16.69 -7.72 11.89
C THR A 22 17.13 -6.35 11.39
N ALA A 23 18.27 -6.24 10.70
CA ALA A 23 18.74 -4.96 10.16
C ALA A 23 17.78 -4.39 9.09
N PHE A 24 17.10 -5.25 8.33
CA PHE A 24 16.07 -4.82 7.39
C PHE A 24 14.86 -4.20 8.11
N ILE A 25 14.39 -4.83 9.19
CA ILE A 25 13.31 -4.28 10.04
C ILE A 25 13.75 -2.96 10.68
N ASP A 26 14.96 -2.89 11.23
CA ASP A 26 15.52 -1.67 11.79
C ASP A 26 15.59 -0.53 10.75
N ALA A 27 15.89 -0.87 9.49
CA ALA A 27 15.90 0.08 8.38
C ALA A 27 14.48 0.58 8.02
N MET A 28 13.47 -0.30 8.09
CA MET A 28 12.06 0.09 7.93
C MET A 28 11.63 1.07 9.02
N ASP A 29 11.93 0.75 10.28
CA ASP A 29 11.64 1.62 11.42
C ASP A 29 12.43 2.93 11.36
N ALA A 30 13.69 2.89 10.90
CA ALA A 30 14.48 4.09 10.68
C ALA A 30 13.84 4.98 9.59
N LYS A 31 13.27 4.39 8.53
CA LYS A 31 12.52 5.15 7.53
C LYS A 31 11.24 5.74 8.12
N ALA A 32 10.51 5.01 8.96
CA ALA A 32 9.34 5.53 9.67
C ALA A 32 9.70 6.75 10.54
N ARG A 33 10.79 6.66 11.32
CA ARG A 33 11.30 7.79 12.12
C ARG A 33 11.67 9.00 11.24
N ARG A 34 12.35 8.78 10.11
CA ARG A 34 12.70 9.85 9.15
C ARG A 34 11.48 10.54 8.54
N LEU A 35 10.36 9.82 8.42
CA LEU A 35 9.07 10.37 7.97
C LEU A 35 8.26 11.01 9.12
N GLY A 36 8.81 11.06 10.34
CA GLY A 36 8.13 11.61 11.51
C GLY A 36 6.97 10.75 12.02
N LEU A 37 6.99 9.45 11.74
CA LEU A 37 5.96 8.51 12.19
C LEU A 37 6.34 8.02 13.59
N LYS A 38 5.60 8.49 14.60
CA LYS A 38 5.86 8.23 16.02
C LYS A 38 5.11 7.01 16.55
N LYS A 39 4.02 6.62 15.87
CA LYS A 39 3.15 5.50 16.25
C LYS A 39 3.28 4.31 15.30
N THR A 40 4.25 4.34 14.39
CA THR A 40 4.49 3.29 13.40
C THR A 40 5.70 2.48 13.80
N SER A 41 5.54 1.16 13.87
CA SER A 41 6.61 0.20 14.15
C SER A 41 6.42 -1.08 13.35
N PHE A 42 7.53 -1.67 12.91
CA PHE A 42 7.54 -2.92 12.15
C PHE A 42 8.24 -4.04 12.91
N VAL A 43 7.68 -5.25 12.83
CA VAL A 43 8.25 -6.52 13.29
C VAL A 43 8.42 -7.52 12.15
N ASP A 44 7.77 -7.25 11.00
CA ASP A 44 7.95 -8.02 9.77
C ASP A 44 7.73 -7.14 8.52
N PRO A 45 8.34 -7.49 7.36
CA PRO A 45 8.27 -6.67 6.15
C PRO A 45 6.95 -6.78 5.38
N SER A 46 6.09 -7.75 5.71
CA SER A 46 4.92 -8.12 4.92
C SER A 46 3.59 -7.59 5.47
N GLY A 47 3.51 -7.29 6.76
CA GLY A 47 2.23 -6.95 7.40
C GLY A 47 1.47 -8.14 7.96
N LEU A 48 2.10 -9.32 8.08
CA LEU A 48 1.46 -10.54 8.55
C LEU A 48 1.33 -10.60 10.08
N SER A 49 2.26 -9.98 10.81
CA SER A 49 2.18 -9.89 12.25
C SER A 49 1.31 -8.70 12.66
N ASP A 50 0.45 -8.94 13.65
CA ASP A 50 -0.27 -7.93 14.42
C ASP A 50 0.63 -7.01 15.25
N GLY A 51 1.91 -7.36 15.41
CA GLY A 51 2.94 -6.48 15.98
C GLY A 51 3.36 -5.33 15.06
N ASN A 52 2.98 -5.37 13.76
CA ASN A 52 3.10 -4.22 12.88
C ASN A 52 1.99 -3.21 13.22
N VAL A 53 2.37 -2.04 13.71
CA VAL A 53 1.43 -1.01 14.17
C VAL A 53 1.62 0.27 13.37
N THR A 54 0.53 0.96 13.05
CA THR A 54 0.52 2.31 12.46
C THR A 54 -0.82 2.99 12.75
N THR A 55 -1.01 4.22 12.25
CA THR A 55 -2.28 4.94 12.29
C THR A 55 -2.68 5.39 10.88
N PRO A 56 -3.97 5.66 10.60
CA PRO A 56 -4.37 6.14 9.28
C PRO A 56 -3.61 7.39 8.82
N ASN A 57 -3.38 8.34 9.74
CA ASN A 57 -2.62 9.56 9.45
C ASN A 57 -1.15 9.28 9.10
N GLU A 58 -0.49 8.40 9.84
CA GLU A 58 0.92 8.06 9.58
C GLU A 58 1.08 7.22 8.31
N PHE A 59 0.15 6.30 8.05
CA PHE A 59 0.14 5.54 6.81
C PHE A 59 -0.13 6.46 5.60
N ALA A 60 -0.96 7.49 5.74
CA ALA A 60 -1.13 8.51 4.69
C ALA A 60 0.19 9.21 4.35
N LYS A 61 1.05 9.50 5.34
CA LYS A 61 2.39 10.05 5.09
C LYS A 61 3.31 9.07 4.37
N VAL A 62 3.21 7.77 4.68
CA VAL A 62 3.93 6.71 3.94
C VAL A 62 3.51 6.72 2.47
N LEU A 63 2.20 6.76 2.19
CA LEU A 63 1.68 6.77 0.81
C LEU A 63 2.05 8.05 0.07
N ALA A 64 1.96 9.21 0.72
CA ALA A 64 2.41 10.48 0.16
C ALA A 64 3.88 10.41 -0.25
N ALA A 65 4.76 9.95 0.66
CA ALA A 65 6.18 9.75 0.39
C ALA A 65 6.42 8.74 -0.74
N ALA A 66 5.70 7.61 -0.73
CA ALA A 66 5.78 6.57 -1.75
C ALA A 66 5.38 7.09 -3.15
N SER A 67 4.43 8.04 -3.22
CA SER A 67 3.97 8.64 -4.48
C SER A 67 5.01 9.50 -5.20
N HIS A 68 6.15 9.77 -4.57
CA HIS A 68 7.29 10.46 -5.18
C HIS A 68 8.28 9.52 -5.88
N TYR A 69 8.10 8.20 -5.74
CA TYR A 69 8.96 7.19 -6.37
C TYR A 69 8.25 6.63 -7.62
N PRO A 70 8.67 7.00 -8.84
CA PRO A 70 8.02 6.58 -10.08
C PRO A 70 7.91 5.06 -10.23
N GLU A 71 8.91 4.32 -9.76
CA GLU A 71 8.94 2.86 -9.76
C GLU A 71 7.86 2.24 -8.87
N ILE A 72 7.53 2.88 -7.74
CA ILE A 72 6.44 2.43 -6.87
C ILE A 72 5.10 2.69 -7.54
N VAL A 73 4.89 3.90 -8.06
CA VAL A 73 3.66 4.28 -8.77
C VAL A 73 3.44 3.36 -9.97
N HIS A 74 4.48 3.12 -10.77
CA HIS A 74 4.40 2.20 -11.91
C HIS A 74 4.03 0.78 -11.47
N ALA A 75 4.61 0.26 -10.39
CA ALA A 75 4.27 -1.06 -9.88
C ALA A 75 2.81 -1.20 -9.43
N PHE A 76 2.18 -0.12 -8.94
CA PHE A 76 0.74 -0.10 -8.61
C PHE A 76 -0.17 0.02 -9.83
N ASP A 77 0.32 0.56 -10.95
CA ASP A 77 -0.41 0.69 -12.21
C ASP A 77 -0.47 -0.62 -13.01
N ILE A 78 0.32 -1.64 -12.63
CA ILE A 78 0.33 -2.96 -13.30
C ILE A 78 -0.94 -3.76 -12.92
N PRO A 79 -1.85 -4.06 -13.87
CA PRO A 79 -3.08 -4.78 -13.58
C PRO A 79 -2.85 -6.28 -13.32
N SER A 80 -1.85 -6.85 -14.01
CA SER A 80 -1.42 -8.23 -13.82
C SER A 80 0.03 -8.39 -14.19
N TYR A 81 0.74 -9.23 -13.43
CA TYR A 81 2.14 -9.57 -13.65
C TYR A 81 2.29 -11.08 -13.83
N ALA A 82 2.80 -11.50 -14.98
CA ALA A 82 3.06 -12.90 -15.30
C ALA A 82 4.56 -13.20 -15.20
N PHE A 83 4.91 -14.34 -14.62
CA PHE A 83 6.30 -14.80 -14.49
C PHE A 83 6.33 -16.33 -14.42
N SER A 84 7.49 -16.92 -14.67
CA SER A 84 7.70 -18.37 -14.47
C SER A 84 8.70 -18.62 -13.34
N THR A 85 8.55 -19.74 -12.64
CA THR A 85 9.56 -20.18 -11.68
C THR A 85 10.87 -20.55 -12.38
N VAL A 86 12.01 -20.22 -11.78
CA VAL A 86 13.32 -20.47 -12.40
C VAL A 86 13.61 -21.97 -12.57
N ASN A 87 13.30 -22.78 -11.55
CA ASN A 87 13.70 -24.20 -11.53
C ASN A 87 12.84 -25.09 -12.44
N TRP A 88 11.56 -24.76 -12.60
CA TRP A 88 10.58 -25.65 -13.25
C TRP A 88 9.82 -24.98 -14.39
N ASN A 89 10.11 -23.71 -14.69
CA ASN A 89 9.41 -22.89 -15.67
C ASN A 89 7.87 -22.89 -15.49
N ILE A 90 7.39 -23.02 -14.24
CA ILE A 90 5.95 -23.06 -13.95
C ILE A 90 5.40 -21.64 -14.07
N PRO A 91 4.41 -21.39 -14.94
CA PRO A 91 3.85 -20.07 -15.12
C PRO A 91 2.95 -19.68 -13.95
N HIS A 92 3.06 -18.44 -13.52
CA HIS A 92 2.23 -17.80 -12.50
C HIS A 92 1.72 -16.46 -13.03
N THR A 93 0.53 -16.07 -12.59
CA THR A 93 -0.03 -14.75 -12.83
C THR A 93 -0.53 -14.16 -11.52
N ILE A 94 -0.03 -12.99 -11.18
CA ILE A 94 -0.49 -12.20 -10.04
C ILE A 94 -1.34 -11.06 -10.57
N ARG A 95 -2.52 -10.84 -10.00
CA ARG A 95 -3.41 -9.74 -10.36
C ARG A 95 -3.42 -8.66 -9.29
N SER A 96 -3.67 -7.43 -9.71
CA SER A 96 -3.86 -6.32 -8.78
C SER A 96 -4.99 -6.63 -7.81
N THR A 97 -4.76 -6.31 -6.54
CA THR A 97 -5.77 -6.42 -5.48
C THR A 97 -6.71 -5.22 -5.44
N ASN A 98 -6.35 -4.13 -6.14
CA ASN A 98 -7.14 -2.92 -6.21
C ASN A 98 -8.43 -3.16 -7.02
N LYS A 99 -9.57 -2.84 -6.40
CA LYS A 99 -10.89 -2.85 -7.03
C LYS A 99 -11.58 -1.49 -6.96
N LEU A 100 -10.85 -0.44 -6.58
CA LEU A 100 -11.38 0.91 -6.46
C LEU A 100 -11.83 1.41 -7.84
N ARG A 101 -13.05 1.94 -7.91
CA ARG A 101 -13.66 2.46 -9.13
C ARG A 101 -14.06 3.91 -8.85
N ILE A 102 -13.19 4.84 -9.21
CA ILE A 102 -13.39 6.29 -9.06
C ILE A 102 -13.09 6.96 -10.41
N ALA A 103 -13.57 8.19 -10.59
CA ALA A 103 -13.30 8.96 -11.80
C ALA A 103 -11.82 9.38 -11.91
N GLU A 104 -11.19 9.65 -10.76
CA GLU A 104 -9.81 10.14 -10.68
C GLU A 104 -8.78 9.02 -10.89
N LYS A 105 -7.60 9.42 -11.37
CA LYS A 105 -6.52 8.45 -11.55
C LYS A 105 -6.00 7.98 -10.20
N THR A 106 -6.10 6.68 -9.93
CA THR A 106 -5.41 6.06 -8.80
C THR A 106 -3.92 5.90 -9.11
N LEU A 107 -3.04 6.53 -8.32
CA LEU A 107 -1.58 6.40 -8.43
C LEU A 107 -1.04 5.24 -7.60
N ILE A 108 -1.56 5.10 -6.39
CA ILE A 108 -1.20 4.05 -5.43
C ILE A 108 -2.48 3.55 -4.81
N SER A 109 -2.62 2.22 -4.68
CA SER A 109 -3.70 1.61 -3.91
C SER A 109 -3.18 0.34 -3.25
N LYS A 110 -3.05 0.35 -1.92
CA LYS A 110 -2.59 -0.78 -1.14
C LYS A 110 -3.71 -1.32 -0.26
N THR A 111 -4.11 -2.56 -0.51
CA THR A 111 -5.05 -3.30 0.33
C THR A 111 -4.34 -4.00 1.50
N GLY A 112 -5.01 -4.17 2.63
CA GLY A 112 -4.55 -5.00 3.75
C GLY A 112 -5.68 -5.80 4.40
N PHE A 113 -5.33 -6.94 4.99
CA PHE A 113 -6.22 -7.74 5.83
C PHE A 113 -5.42 -8.71 6.73
N ILE A 114 -5.69 -8.65 8.02
CA ILE A 114 -5.49 -9.70 9.03
C ILE A 114 -6.72 -9.69 9.94
N TYR A 115 -6.96 -10.74 10.72
CA TYR A 115 -8.17 -10.82 11.56
C TYR A 115 -8.23 -9.72 12.62
N GLU A 116 -7.07 -9.28 13.10
CA GLU A 116 -6.88 -8.27 14.14
C GLU A 116 -7.13 -6.84 13.62
N SER A 117 -6.96 -6.60 12.31
CA SER A 117 -7.11 -5.27 11.70
C SER A 117 -8.31 -5.15 10.77
N LEU A 118 -8.99 -6.26 10.47
CA LEU A 118 -10.01 -6.37 9.42
C LEU A 118 -9.51 -5.80 8.08
N TYR A 119 -10.42 -5.27 7.24
CA TYR A 119 -10.11 -4.81 5.89
C TYR A 119 -9.59 -3.37 5.89
N ASN A 120 -8.41 -3.17 5.30
CA ASN A 120 -7.76 -1.86 5.20
C ASN A 120 -7.52 -1.47 3.74
N LEU A 121 -7.59 -0.18 3.46
CA LEU A 121 -7.22 0.40 2.17
C LEU A 121 -6.51 1.74 2.37
N GLY A 122 -5.42 1.94 1.65
CA GLY A 122 -4.75 3.22 1.54
C GLY A 122 -4.49 3.55 0.08
N THR A 123 -4.92 4.74 -0.33
CA THR A 123 -4.96 5.17 -1.73
C THR A 123 -4.36 6.56 -1.89
N VAL A 124 -3.67 6.77 -3.02
CA VAL A 124 -3.34 8.09 -3.55
C VAL A 124 -4.07 8.25 -4.88
N SER A 125 -4.98 9.21 -4.97
CA SER A 125 -5.68 9.59 -6.19
C SER A 125 -5.15 10.93 -6.72
N ARG A 126 -5.37 11.20 -8.01
CA ARG A 126 -4.94 12.41 -8.69
C ARG A 126 -6.02 12.88 -9.66
N ASP A 127 -6.40 14.16 -9.54
CA ASP A 127 -7.35 14.83 -10.43
C ASP A 127 -6.71 15.20 -11.79
N SER A 128 -7.46 15.92 -12.64
CA SER A 128 -6.96 16.44 -13.93
C SER A 128 -5.83 17.45 -13.76
N ASP A 129 -5.88 18.24 -12.71
CA ASP A 129 -5.00 19.38 -12.45
C ASP A 129 -3.71 18.96 -11.72
N GLN A 130 -3.50 17.65 -11.55
CA GLN A 130 -2.36 17.02 -10.89
C GLN A 130 -2.32 17.16 -9.36
N ASN A 131 -3.39 17.65 -8.74
CA ASN A 131 -3.53 17.63 -7.29
C ASN A 131 -3.62 16.18 -6.80
N LYS A 132 -2.97 15.89 -5.68
CA LYS A 132 -2.94 14.54 -5.10
C LYS A 132 -3.75 14.51 -3.81
N LEU A 133 -4.66 13.54 -3.70
CA LEU A 133 -5.39 13.24 -2.48
C LEU A 133 -4.93 11.89 -1.93
N VAL A 134 -4.70 11.82 -0.62
CA VAL A 134 -4.38 10.58 0.09
C VAL A 134 -5.53 10.23 1.02
N VAL A 135 -6.09 9.03 0.86
CA VAL A 135 -7.19 8.52 1.70
C VAL A 135 -6.78 7.18 2.30
N VAL A 136 -7.01 7.01 3.60
CA VAL A 136 -6.71 5.79 4.34
C VAL A 136 -7.91 5.41 5.21
N THR A 137 -8.40 4.19 5.05
CA THR A 137 -9.48 3.61 5.85
C THR A 137 -9.01 2.29 6.47
N PHE A 138 -9.16 2.15 7.79
CA PHE A 138 -8.82 0.92 8.52
C PHE A 138 -10.05 0.30 9.16
N GLY A 139 -10.02 -1.01 9.43
CA GLY A 139 -11.02 -1.69 10.25
C GLY A 139 -12.37 -1.91 9.56
N ASN A 140 -12.41 -1.92 8.23
CA ASN A 140 -13.65 -2.15 7.51
C ASN A 140 -14.13 -3.60 7.73
N ALA A 141 -15.43 -3.79 7.96
CA ALA A 141 -15.99 -5.11 8.28
C ALA A 141 -15.99 -6.09 7.09
N THR A 142 -16.00 -5.57 5.85
CA THR A 142 -16.04 -6.39 4.64
C THR A 142 -14.98 -5.97 3.62
N SER A 143 -14.61 -6.92 2.75
CA SER A 143 -13.65 -6.70 1.67
C SER A 143 -14.10 -5.66 0.65
N ASN A 144 -15.42 -5.55 0.41
CA ASN A 144 -15.97 -4.54 -0.49
C ASN A 144 -16.11 -3.19 0.24
N GLY A 145 -16.48 -3.18 1.52
CA GLY A 145 -16.66 -1.96 2.31
C GLY A 145 -15.43 -1.05 2.30
N ARG A 146 -14.22 -1.60 2.39
CA ARG A 146 -12.98 -0.77 2.31
C ARG A 146 -12.88 0.02 1.00
N PHE A 147 -13.37 -0.51 -0.11
CA PHE A 147 -13.34 0.17 -1.41
C PHE A 147 -14.47 1.18 -1.51
N ASP A 148 -15.68 0.80 -1.09
CA ASP A 148 -16.86 1.67 -1.15
C ASP A 148 -16.69 2.90 -0.26
N ASP A 149 -16.22 2.73 0.97
CA ASP A 149 -15.98 3.84 1.90
C ASP A 149 -14.85 4.75 1.41
N THR A 150 -13.76 4.17 0.90
CA THR A 150 -12.65 4.95 0.35
C THR A 150 -13.09 5.73 -0.89
N ALA A 151 -13.88 5.14 -1.78
CA ALA A 151 -14.41 5.82 -2.96
C ALA A 151 -15.29 7.01 -2.57
N ARG A 152 -16.23 6.82 -1.64
CA ARG A 152 -17.08 7.91 -1.13
C ARG A 152 -16.28 9.05 -0.52
N LEU A 153 -15.24 8.75 0.25
CA LEU A 153 -14.37 9.78 0.84
C LEU A 153 -13.60 10.56 -0.23
N ILE A 154 -13.11 9.87 -1.26
CA ILE A 154 -12.40 10.49 -2.38
C ILE A 154 -13.34 11.41 -3.16
N GLU A 155 -14.48 10.89 -3.61
CA GLU A 155 -15.49 11.64 -4.36
C GLU A 155 -15.99 12.86 -3.58
N TRP A 156 -16.36 12.66 -2.31
CA TRP A 156 -16.81 13.75 -1.46
C TRP A 156 -15.75 14.86 -1.32
N THR A 157 -14.47 14.48 -1.18
CA THR A 157 -13.38 15.45 -1.05
C THR A 157 -13.17 16.25 -2.33
N TRP A 158 -13.19 15.60 -3.50
CA TRP A 158 -13.05 16.30 -4.78
C TRP A 158 -14.24 17.22 -5.09
N ASP A 159 -15.45 16.83 -4.69
CA ASP A 159 -16.65 17.63 -4.90
C ASP A 159 -16.72 18.88 -3.99
N HIS A 160 -16.10 18.83 -2.81
CA HIS A 160 -16.28 19.84 -1.76
C HIS A 160 -15.01 20.62 -1.40
N TYR A 161 -13.83 20.18 -1.86
CA TYR A 161 -12.56 20.86 -1.59
C TYR A 161 -11.92 21.37 -2.87
N ARG A 162 -11.49 22.63 -2.84
CA ARG A 162 -10.71 23.23 -3.92
C ARG A 162 -9.26 23.35 -3.47
N TRP A 163 -8.36 23.01 -4.37
CA TRP A 163 -6.92 23.08 -4.15
C TRP A 163 -6.47 24.46 -4.67
N GLU A 164 -6.13 25.35 -3.74
CA GLU A 164 -5.55 26.67 -4.02
C GLU A 164 -4.02 26.63 -3.96
#